data_AF-A0A953M4D9-F1
#
_entry.id   AF-A0A953M4D9-F1
#
_cell.length_a   1.000
_cell.length_b   1.000
_cell.length_c   1.000
_cell.angle_alpha   90.00
_cell.angle_beta   90.00
_cell.angle_gamma   90.00
#
_symmetry.space_group_name_H-M   'P 1'
#
loop_
_entity.id
_entity.type
_entity.pdbx_description
1 polymer ?
#
loop_
_entity_poly.entity_id
_entity_poly.type
_entity_poly.pdbx_seq_one_letter_code
_entity_poly.pdbx_strand_id
1 'polypeptide(L)'
;IIVADRLALPEDDEVPGDPTGRRLRRRTLARGEGCPLILEIDDAGTPRIVVGFALDQSNWPVQFSFPIFMLASFDHLSPGAASGVWHDTSSPTIVRFDRRVRSLTMSGPTRRTISRPENDDSTAVPLGVLERAGLYSLSPAGEGVSLPIAVNLLDAGESSLAWTTPEDNTRSAGAISVGGPGEQREVWRLFVLAGGCLLLVEWFVYAWRARF
;
A
#
# COMPACT_ATOMS: atom_id res chain seq x y z
N ILE A 1 25.47 5.66 17.55
CA ILE A 1 26.30 4.43 17.57
C ILE A 1 25.48 3.41 18.35
N ILE A 2 24.87 2.46 17.65
CA ILE A 2 24.01 1.44 18.27
C ILE A 2 24.93 0.33 18.74
N VAL A 3 25.07 0.15 20.06
CA VAL A 3 25.85 -0.92 20.66
C VAL A 3 24.93 -2.14 20.72
N ALA A 4 25.09 -3.06 19.78
CA ALA A 4 24.40 -4.34 19.78
C ALA A 4 25.18 -5.32 20.66
N ASP A 5 24.55 -5.78 21.74
CA ASP A 5 25.09 -6.89 22.54
C ASP A 5 25.03 -8.20 21.73
N ARG A 6 26.00 -9.07 22.00
CA ARG A 6 26.57 -10.05 21.07
C ARG A 6 25.64 -11.26 20.84
N LEU A 7 24.62 -11.13 20.00
CA LEU A 7 23.91 -12.27 19.40
C LEU A 7 24.73 -12.83 18.23
N ALA A 8 25.76 -13.61 18.55
CA ALA A 8 26.47 -14.42 17.56
C ALA A 8 25.57 -15.60 17.17
N LEU A 9 24.78 -15.43 16.11
CA LEU A 9 24.08 -16.53 15.46
C LEU A 9 24.83 -16.90 14.18
N PRO A 10 25.30 -18.16 14.04
CA PRO A 10 26.10 -18.59 12.90
C PRO A 10 25.33 -18.45 11.59
N GLU A 11 26.03 -17.95 10.56
CA GLU A 11 25.58 -17.94 9.18
C GLU A 11 25.56 -19.39 8.67
N ASP A 12 24.40 -19.84 8.21
CA ASP A 12 24.20 -21.03 7.37
C ASP A 12 24.31 -22.45 7.98
N ASP A 13 24.22 -22.63 9.29
CA ASP A 13 24.04 -23.98 9.84
C ASP A 13 22.55 -24.39 9.91
N GLU A 14 22.21 -25.40 9.11
CA GLU A 14 21.21 -26.42 9.48
C GLU A 14 21.47 -26.76 10.94
N VAL A 15 20.57 -26.34 11.85
CA VAL A 15 20.77 -26.50 13.30
C VAL A 15 21.01 -27.98 13.60
N PRO A 16 22.24 -28.41 13.94
CA PRO A 16 22.51 -29.82 14.16
C PRO A 16 21.87 -30.19 15.49
N GLY A 17 20.76 -30.93 15.43
CA GLY A 17 20.09 -31.49 16.60
C GLY A 17 18.67 -30.99 16.90
N ASP A 18 17.91 -30.45 15.93
CA ASP A 18 16.45 -30.35 16.12
C ASP A 18 15.82 -31.76 15.97
N PRO A 19 15.31 -32.39 17.05
CA PRO A 19 14.66 -33.70 16.99
C PRO A 19 13.38 -33.71 16.15
N THR A 20 12.93 -32.56 15.66
CA THR A 20 11.66 -32.36 14.94
C THR A 20 11.82 -32.33 13.42
N GLY A 21 13.05 -32.36 12.87
CA GLY A 21 13.29 -32.33 11.42
C GLY A 21 12.77 -31.06 10.72
N ARG A 22 12.60 -29.96 11.47
CA ARG A 22 11.98 -28.73 10.97
C ARG A 22 13.00 -27.92 10.18
N ARG A 23 12.80 -27.77 8.88
CA ARG A 23 13.64 -26.89 8.04
C ARG A 23 13.38 -25.43 8.40
N LEU A 24 14.27 -24.86 9.21
CA LEU A 24 14.31 -23.43 9.49
C LEU A 24 15.09 -22.74 8.38
N ARG A 25 14.45 -21.86 7.63
CA ARG A 25 15.16 -20.99 6.66
C ARG A 25 15.39 -19.63 7.31
N ARG A 26 16.62 -19.11 7.19
CA ARG A 26 17.03 -17.85 7.80
C ARG A 26 17.51 -16.88 6.73
N ARG A 27 17.20 -15.60 6.88
CA ARG A 27 17.68 -14.53 6.00
C ARG A 27 18.02 -13.29 6.82
N THR A 28 19.24 -12.79 6.67
CA THR A 28 19.65 -11.53 7.31
C THR A 28 19.10 -10.34 6.51
N LEU A 29 18.36 -9.45 7.18
CA LEU A 29 17.79 -8.24 6.57
C LEU A 29 18.63 -7.00 6.86
N ALA A 30 19.26 -6.94 8.04
CA ALA A 30 20.18 -5.87 8.40
C ALA A 30 21.33 -6.42 9.25
N ARG A 31 22.52 -5.84 9.09
CA ARG A 31 23.76 -6.23 9.76
C ARG A 31 24.45 -5.01 10.34
N GLY A 32 24.94 -5.14 11.57
CA GLY A 32 25.77 -4.16 12.28
C GLY A 32 27.25 -4.52 12.16
N GLU A 33 28.06 -4.11 13.13
CA GLU A 33 29.50 -4.42 13.22
C GLU A 33 29.74 -5.92 13.48
N GLY A 34 29.54 -6.75 12.45
CA GLY A 34 29.78 -8.18 12.47
C GLY A 34 28.63 -9.06 12.99
N CYS A 35 27.47 -8.49 13.34
CA CYS A 35 26.30 -9.25 13.80
C CYS A 35 25.02 -8.90 13.03
N PRO A 36 24.11 -9.87 12.77
CA PRO A 36 22.80 -9.56 12.22
C PRO A 36 21.98 -8.78 13.26
N LEU A 37 21.43 -7.65 12.86
CA LEU A 37 20.55 -6.81 13.68
C LEU A 37 19.08 -7.10 13.45
N ILE A 38 18.72 -7.51 12.22
CA ILE A 38 17.37 -7.89 11.85
C ILE A 38 17.43 -9.18 11.04
N LEU A 39 16.65 -10.16 11.45
CA LEU A 39 16.60 -11.50 10.87
C LEU A 39 15.16 -11.85 10.48
N GLU A 40 15.03 -12.48 9.33
CA GLU A 40 13.83 -13.22 8.96
C GLU A 40 14.07 -14.72 9.21
N ILE A 41 13.13 -15.36 9.88
CA ILE A 41 13.13 -16.80 10.17
C ILE A 41 11.82 -17.36 9.64
N ASP A 42 11.90 -18.27 8.68
CA ASP A 42 10.76 -19.04 8.20
C ASP A 42 10.73 -20.37 8.96
N ASP A 43 9.66 -20.54 9.73
CA ASP A 43 9.43 -21.68 10.60
C ASP A 43 8.26 -22.53 10.06
N ALA A 44 8.54 -23.43 9.12
CA ALA A 44 7.56 -24.27 8.42
C ALA A 44 6.43 -23.46 7.74
N GLY A 45 6.78 -22.41 6.99
CA GLY A 45 5.85 -21.57 6.24
C GLY A 45 5.26 -20.41 7.03
N THR A 46 5.66 -20.25 8.30
CA THR A 46 5.31 -19.08 9.11
C THR A 46 6.53 -18.15 9.17
N PRO A 47 6.56 -17.07 8.39
CA PRO A 47 7.64 -16.10 8.48
C PRO A 47 7.58 -15.38 9.83
N ARG A 48 8.76 -15.08 10.38
CA ARG A 48 8.94 -14.28 11.61
C ARG A 48 10.07 -13.29 11.38
N ILE A 49 9.90 -12.09 11.88
CA ILE A 49 10.94 -11.06 11.86
C ILE A 49 11.43 -10.84 13.28
N VAL A 50 12.73 -10.91 13.49
CA VAL A 50 13.40 -10.76 14.78
C VAL A 50 14.29 -9.52 14.73
N VAL A 51 14.11 -8.61 15.68
CA VAL A 51 14.96 -7.44 15.89
C VAL A 51 15.87 -7.73 17.07
N GLY A 52 17.19 -7.78 16.81
CA GLY A 52 18.21 -8.21 17.76
C GLY A 52 18.73 -7.13 18.71
N PHE A 53 18.05 -5.98 18.78
CA PHE A 53 18.43 -4.87 19.66
C PHE A 53 17.19 -4.29 20.37
N ALA A 54 17.42 -3.69 21.53
CA ALA A 54 16.38 -3.07 22.33
C ALA A 54 15.90 -1.76 21.67
N LEU A 55 14.61 -1.71 21.30
CA LEU A 55 14.03 -0.56 20.59
C LEU A 55 13.99 0.71 21.46
N ASP A 56 13.76 0.57 22.76
CA ASP A 56 13.75 1.64 23.75
C ASP A 56 15.14 2.26 23.98
N GLN A 57 16.20 1.51 23.70
CA GLN A 57 17.59 1.98 23.77
C GLN A 57 18.14 2.43 22.41
N SER A 58 17.29 2.48 21.38
CA SER A 58 17.65 2.90 20.03
C SER A 58 16.91 4.18 19.65
N ASN A 59 17.54 5.03 18.83
CA ASN A 59 16.84 6.14 18.19
C ASN A 59 16.08 5.69 16.92
N TRP A 60 16.13 4.41 16.56
CA TRP A 60 15.48 3.90 15.37
C TRP A 60 13.95 4.12 15.36
N PRO A 61 13.20 3.91 16.47
CA PRO A 61 11.75 4.14 16.47
C PRO A 61 11.29 5.56 16.12
N VAL A 62 12.16 6.57 16.29
CA VAL A 62 11.87 7.97 15.92
C VAL A 62 12.33 8.33 14.51
N GLN A 63 13.05 7.43 13.82
CA GLN A 63 13.46 7.62 12.44
C GLN A 63 12.36 7.17 11.48
N PHE A 64 12.26 7.82 10.32
CA PHE A 64 11.29 7.49 9.27
C PHE A 64 11.40 6.05 8.76
N SER A 65 12.57 5.41 8.87
CA SER A 65 12.80 4.04 8.44
C SER A 65 12.05 3.00 9.30
N PHE A 66 11.76 3.31 10.57
CA PHE A 66 11.03 2.40 11.46
C PHE A 66 9.57 2.17 11.05
N PRO A 67 8.71 3.19 10.88
CA PRO A 67 7.33 2.96 10.45
C PRO A 67 7.24 2.32 9.05
N ILE A 68 8.17 2.66 8.13
CA ILE A 68 8.28 2.02 6.82
C ILE A 68 8.59 0.52 6.97
N PHE A 69 9.57 0.18 7.81
CA PHE A 69 9.93 -1.20 8.09
C PHE A 69 8.78 -1.98 8.74
N MET A 70 8.06 -1.37 9.69
CA MET A 70 6.91 -2.00 10.33
C MET A 70 5.80 -2.30 9.33
N LEU A 71 5.48 -1.34 8.44
CA LEU A 71 4.47 -1.54 7.40
C LEU A 71 4.88 -2.68 6.45
N ALA A 72 6.10 -2.65 5.93
CA ALA A 72 6.62 -3.70 5.05
C ALA A 72 6.66 -5.07 5.77
N SER A 73 6.96 -5.08 7.08
CA SER A 73 6.94 -6.30 7.89
C SER A 73 5.53 -6.85 8.05
N PHE A 74 4.52 -6.01 8.27
CA PHE A 74 3.14 -6.47 8.36
C PHE A 74 2.65 -7.04 7.04
N ASP A 75 2.92 -6.39 5.93
CA ASP A 75 2.55 -6.89 4.60
C ASP A 75 3.23 -8.23 4.32
N HIS A 76 4.52 -8.35 4.64
CA HIS A 76 5.29 -9.59 4.45
C HIS A 76 4.83 -10.73 5.36
N LEU A 77 4.48 -10.44 6.62
CA LEU A 77 4.06 -11.43 7.62
C LEU A 77 2.57 -11.80 7.50
N SER A 78 1.80 -11.10 6.67
CA SER A 78 0.37 -11.34 6.47
C SER A 78 0.00 -11.82 5.05
N PRO A 79 0.63 -12.90 4.53
CA PRO A 79 0.24 -13.46 3.25
C PRO A 79 -1.15 -14.09 3.35
N GLY A 80 -2.19 -13.37 2.91
CA GLY A 80 -3.57 -13.87 2.83
C GLY A 80 -4.52 -13.41 3.94
N ALA A 81 -4.09 -12.60 4.93
CA ALA A 81 -5.05 -11.66 5.47
C ALA A 81 -5.45 -10.82 4.28
N ALA A 82 -6.74 -10.78 3.94
CA ALA A 82 -7.24 -10.02 2.81
C ALA A 82 -6.62 -8.63 2.89
N SER A 83 -5.55 -8.43 2.12
CA SER A 83 -4.89 -7.17 1.91
C SER A 83 -6.05 -6.32 1.48
N GLY A 84 -6.48 -5.38 2.33
CA GLY A 84 -7.70 -4.61 2.07
C GLY A 84 -7.56 -4.13 0.65
N VAL A 85 -8.37 -4.66 -0.26
CA VAL A 85 -8.11 -4.45 -1.68
C VAL A 85 -8.45 -2.99 -1.89
N TRP A 86 -7.39 -2.19 -2.02
CA TRP A 86 -7.49 -0.75 -2.17
C TRP A 86 -7.84 -0.50 -3.63
N HIS A 87 -8.98 0.12 -3.83
CA HIS A 87 -9.40 0.55 -5.15
C HIS A 87 -9.35 2.08 -5.21
N ASP A 88 -8.84 2.60 -6.31
CA ASP A 88 -8.89 4.01 -6.60
C ASP A 88 -10.26 4.41 -7.20
N THR A 89 -10.57 5.70 -7.21
CA THR A 89 -11.85 6.21 -7.77
C THR A 89 -11.86 6.35 -9.29
N SER A 90 -10.77 6.03 -9.97
CA SER A 90 -10.54 6.25 -11.41
C SER A 90 -10.48 4.95 -12.23
N SER A 91 -10.26 3.80 -11.60
CA SER A 91 -10.09 2.51 -12.24
C SER A 91 -11.27 1.56 -11.95
N PRO A 92 -11.61 0.66 -12.90
CA PRO A 92 -12.65 -0.33 -12.68
C PRO A 92 -12.27 -1.29 -11.56
N THR A 93 -13.08 -1.32 -10.50
CA THR A 93 -12.91 -2.25 -9.39
C THR A 93 -13.43 -3.63 -9.76
N ILE A 94 -12.60 -4.67 -9.60
CA ILE A 94 -13.00 -6.08 -9.80
C ILE A 94 -12.81 -6.84 -8.51
N VAL A 95 -13.86 -7.51 -8.05
CA VAL A 95 -13.88 -8.28 -6.80
C VAL A 95 -14.20 -9.74 -7.09
N ARG A 96 -13.60 -10.65 -6.33
CA ARG A 96 -13.77 -12.09 -6.56
C ARG A 96 -14.76 -12.70 -5.57
N PHE A 97 -15.75 -13.41 -6.09
CA PHE A 97 -16.76 -14.13 -5.31
C PHE A 97 -16.98 -15.54 -5.85
N ASP A 98 -17.63 -16.40 -5.06
CA ASP A 98 -18.12 -17.69 -5.52
C ASP A 98 -19.09 -17.51 -6.71
N ARG A 99 -19.05 -18.45 -7.66
CA ARG A 99 -19.91 -18.45 -8.87
C ARG A 99 -21.39 -18.58 -8.53
N ARG A 100 -21.72 -19.10 -7.35
CA ARG A 100 -23.09 -19.24 -6.84
C ARG A 100 -23.72 -17.89 -6.46
N VAL A 101 -22.91 -16.85 -6.23
CA VAL A 101 -23.40 -15.51 -5.90
C VAL A 101 -23.93 -14.81 -7.15
N ARG A 102 -25.26 -14.70 -7.25
CA ARG A 102 -25.94 -14.08 -8.41
C ARG A 102 -26.27 -12.60 -8.22
N SER A 103 -26.32 -12.12 -6.99
CA SER A 103 -26.57 -10.72 -6.69
C SER A 103 -25.67 -10.27 -5.55
N LEU A 104 -25.16 -9.06 -5.68
CA LEU A 104 -24.27 -8.41 -4.72
C LEU A 104 -24.85 -7.05 -4.37
N THR A 105 -25.07 -6.80 -3.08
CA THR A 105 -25.44 -5.47 -2.60
C THR A 105 -24.20 -4.77 -2.06
N MET A 106 -23.85 -3.66 -2.68
CA MET A 106 -22.82 -2.76 -2.20
C MET A 106 -23.48 -1.65 -1.38
N SER A 107 -22.98 -1.43 -0.17
CA SER A 107 -23.39 -0.37 0.74
C SER A 107 -22.19 0.43 1.22
N GLY A 108 -22.36 1.73 1.50
CA GLY A 108 -21.25 2.65 1.79
C GLY A 108 -21.64 4.08 1.41
N PRO A 109 -20.67 4.92 0.99
CA PRO A 109 -20.95 6.26 0.47
C PRO A 109 -21.94 6.27 -0.71
N THR A 110 -22.00 5.16 -1.46
CA THR A 110 -23.01 4.92 -2.50
C THR A 110 -23.61 3.52 -2.29
N ARG A 111 -24.93 3.39 -2.46
CA ARG A 111 -25.62 2.10 -2.46
C ARG A 111 -25.91 1.67 -3.89
N ARG A 112 -25.49 0.45 -4.27
CA ARG A 112 -25.81 -0.15 -5.57
C ARG A 112 -26.04 -1.65 -5.42
N THR A 113 -26.94 -2.18 -6.23
CA THR A 113 -27.13 -3.63 -6.36
C THR A 113 -26.64 -4.05 -7.72
N ILE A 114 -25.76 -5.05 -7.74
CA ILE A 114 -25.16 -5.59 -8.95
C ILE A 114 -25.73 -7.00 -9.13
N SER A 115 -26.42 -7.21 -10.25
CA SER A 115 -26.99 -8.51 -10.61
C SER A 115 -26.15 -9.12 -11.72
N ARG A 116 -25.83 -10.41 -11.58
CA ARG A 116 -25.04 -11.14 -12.56
C ARG A 116 -25.95 -11.82 -13.59
N PRO A 117 -25.60 -11.80 -14.89
CA PRO A 117 -26.28 -12.61 -15.90
C PRO A 117 -26.20 -14.10 -15.56
N GLU A 118 -27.24 -14.86 -15.92
CA GLU A 118 -27.32 -16.30 -15.63
C GLU A 118 -26.17 -17.12 -16.26
N ASN A 119 -25.69 -16.66 -17.42
CA ASN A 119 -24.62 -17.31 -18.20
C ASN A 119 -23.20 -16.87 -17.83
N ASP A 120 -23.02 -16.03 -16.81
CA ASP A 120 -21.69 -15.58 -16.38
C ASP A 120 -21.14 -16.46 -15.24
N ASP A 121 -20.26 -17.39 -15.64
CA ASP A 121 -19.56 -18.32 -14.75
C ASP A 121 -18.26 -17.73 -14.19
N SER A 122 -17.91 -16.47 -14.43
CA SER A 122 -16.67 -15.89 -13.94
C SER A 122 -16.65 -15.77 -12.41
N THR A 123 -15.47 -15.87 -11.78
CA THR A 123 -15.35 -15.54 -10.34
C THR A 123 -15.15 -14.05 -10.11
N ALA A 124 -14.95 -13.27 -11.18
CA ALA A 124 -14.61 -11.86 -11.15
C ALA A 124 -15.84 -11.00 -11.45
N VAL A 125 -16.31 -10.25 -10.45
CA VAL A 125 -17.43 -9.33 -10.59
C VAL A 125 -16.90 -7.90 -10.78
N PRO A 126 -17.13 -7.25 -11.92
CA PRO A 126 -16.80 -5.85 -12.10
C PRO A 126 -17.81 -4.98 -11.33
N LEU A 127 -17.32 -4.15 -10.40
CA LEU A 127 -18.11 -3.11 -9.74
C LEU A 127 -18.17 -1.80 -10.54
N GLY A 128 -17.34 -1.69 -11.58
CA GLY A 128 -17.16 -0.46 -12.35
C GLY A 128 -16.33 0.57 -11.58
N VAL A 129 -16.45 1.83 -11.98
CA VAL A 129 -15.74 2.95 -11.35
C VAL A 129 -16.51 3.44 -10.14
N LEU A 130 -15.82 3.56 -9.00
CA LEU A 130 -16.39 4.01 -7.73
C LEU A 130 -16.05 5.49 -7.54
N GLU A 131 -16.99 6.38 -7.88
CA GLU A 131 -16.77 7.84 -7.90
C GLU A 131 -16.54 8.50 -6.52
N ARG A 132 -16.80 7.77 -5.43
CA ARG A 132 -16.68 8.29 -4.06
C ARG A 132 -15.75 7.41 -3.24
N ALA A 133 -14.72 8.01 -2.66
CA ALA A 133 -13.88 7.36 -1.66
C ALA A 133 -14.65 7.09 -0.36
N GLY A 134 -14.26 6.02 0.33
CA GLY A 134 -14.83 5.58 1.60
C GLY A 134 -14.82 4.06 1.75
N LEU A 135 -15.30 3.59 2.90
CA LEU A 135 -15.45 2.17 3.17
C LEU A 135 -16.79 1.67 2.61
N TYR A 136 -16.72 0.69 1.73
CA TYR A 136 -17.85 -0.05 1.18
C TYR A 136 -17.95 -1.43 1.85
N SER A 137 -19.16 -1.92 1.99
CA SER A 137 -19.48 -3.28 2.41
C SER A 137 -20.19 -3.97 1.25
N LEU A 138 -19.64 -5.11 0.85
CA LEU A 138 -20.24 -5.99 -0.13
C LEU A 138 -20.94 -7.14 0.57
N SER A 139 -22.24 -7.28 0.33
CA SER A 139 -23.06 -8.36 0.87
C SER A 139 -23.58 -9.23 -0.28
N PRO A 140 -23.06 -10.46 -0.45
CA PRO A 140 -23.61 -11.46 -1.37
C PRO A 140 -25.03 -11.84 -0.94
N ALA A 141 -25.95 -11.94 -1.91
CA ALA A 141 -27.29 -12.42 -1.64
C ALA A 141 -27.25 -13.89 -1.17
N GLY A 142 -27.77 -14.14 0.03
CA GLY A 142 -27.88 -15.49 0.61
C GLY A 142 -26.70 -15.95 1.47
N GLU A 143 -25.59 -15.22 1.51
CA GLU A 143 -24.38 -15.67 2.22
C GLU A 143 -24.18 -14.99 3.59
N GLY A 144 -24.88 -13.88 3.88
CA GLY A 144 -24.86 -13.22 5.19
C GLY A 144 -23.50 -12.62 5.60
N VAL A 145 -22.45 -12.83 4.80
CA VAL A 145 -21.10 -12.33 5.01
C VAL A 145 -20.97 -10.95 4.34
N SER A 146 -20.52 -9.96 5.10
CA SER A 146 -20.19 -8.63 4.59
C SER A 146 -18.69 -8.51 4.40
N LEU A 147 -18.22 -8.37 3.16
CA LEU A 147 -16.81 -8.12 2.85
C LEU A 147 -16.53 -6.61 2.80
N PRO A 148 -15.65 -6.06 3.67
CA PRO A 148 -15.28 -4.65 3.62
C PRO A 148 -14.31 -4.38 2.46
N ILE A 149 -14.49 -3.25 1.79
CA ILE A 149 -13.63 -2.73 0.72
C ILE A 149 -13.36 -1.26 0.99
N ALA A 150 -12.11 -0.85 0.92
CA ALA A 150 -11.74 0.55 1.06
C ALA A 150 -11.43 1.16 -0.31
N VAL A 151 -12.15 2.25 -0.63
CA VAL A 151 -11.91 3.05 -1.84
C VAL A 151 -11.26 4.36 -1.43
N ASN A 152 -10.15 4.72 -2.05
CA ASN A 152 -9.41 5.95 -1.74
C ASN A 152 -9.34 6.85 -2.98
N LEU A 153 -9.17 8.16 -2.76
CA LEU A 153 -8.88 9.13 -3.82
C LEU A 153 -7.42 9.01 -4.30
N LEU A 154 -6.54 8.51 -3.42
CA LEU A 154 -5.13 8.23 -3.72
C LEU A 154 -4.99 6.82 -4.31
N ASP A 155 -4.22 6.72 -5.39
CA ASP A 155 -3.93 5.46 -6.07
C ASP A 155 -3.15 4.51 -5.13
N ALA A 156 -3.53 3.24 -5.13
CA ALA A 156 -2.81 2.18 -4.43
C ALA A 156 -1.38 2.03 -4.97
N GLY A 157 -1.14 2.35 -6.24
CA GLY A 157 0.19 2.45 -6.84
C GLY A 157 1.04 3.56 -6.23
N GLU A 158 0.47 4.74 -5.96
CA GLU A 158 1.19 5.86 -5.35
C GLU A 158 1.52 5.63 -3.87
N SER A 159 0.66 4.87 -3.17
CA SER A 159 0.86 4.52 -1.76
C SER A 159 1.69 3.25 -1.57
N SER A 160 1.98 2.53 -2.65
CA SER A 160 2.79 1.32 -2.60
C SER A 160 4.24 1.65 -2.31
N LEU A 161 4.78 1.07 -1.24
CA LEU A 161 6.21 1.10 -0.96
C LEU A 161 6.95 -0.09 -1.64
N ALA A 162 6.24 -0.87 -2.46
CA ALA A 162 6.84 -1.97 -3.18
C ALA A 162 7.80 -1.43 -4.25
N TRP A 163 9.04 -1.90 -4.21
CA TRP A 163 10.02 -1.64 -5.25
C TRP A 163 9.53 -2.28 -6.55
N THR A 164 8.94 -1.47 -7.43
CA THR A 164 8.56 -1.91 -8.77
C THR A 164 9.80 -1.82 -9.65
N THR A 165 10.31 -2.94 -10.16
CA THR A 165 11.38 -2.91 -11.17
C THR A 165 10.83 -2.28 -12.45
N PRO A 166 11.65 -1.55 -13.24
CA PRO A 166 11.19 -0.88 -14.47
C PRO A 166 10.45 -1.79 -15.46
N GLU A 167 10.64 -3.10 -15.37
CA GLU A 167 10.04 -4.13 -16.22
C GLU A 167 8.59 -4.49 -15.82
N ASP A 168 8.18 -4.25 -14.58
CA ASP A 168 6.81 -4.53 -14.12
C ASP A 168 5.82 -3.45 -14.60
N ASN A 169 6.33 -2.23 -14.77
CA ASN A 169 5.62 -1.08 -15.34
C ASN A 169 5.13 -1.35 -16.77
N THR A 170 5.80 -2.26 -17.48
CA THR A 170 5.54 -2.56 -18.89
C THR A 170 4.50 -3.67 -19.08
N ARG A 171 4.20 -4.49 -18.06
CA ARG A 171 3.20 -5.57 -18.17
C ARG A 171 1.78 -5.14 -17.84
N SER A 172 1.60 -4.05 -17.09
CA SER A 172 0.30 -3.38 -16.91
C SER A 172 -0.02 -2.37 -18.02
N ALA A 173 0.88 -2.16 -18.99
CA ALA A 173 0.60 -1.42 -20.21
C ALA A 173 -0.20 -2.27 -21.23
N GLY A 174 -1.27 -2.92 -20.77
CA GLY A 174 -2.32 -3.37 -21.66
C GLY A 174 -3.02 -2.14 -22.21
N ALA A 175 -2.61 -1.71 -23.41
CA ALA A 175 -3.19 -0.64 -24.23
C ALA A 175 -4.07 0.33 -23.42
N ILE A 176 -3.42 1.25 -22.68
CA ILE A 176 -4.12 2.41 -22.14
C ILE A 176 -4.69 3.13 -23.35
N SER A 177 -6.00 3.00 -23.54
CA SER A 177 -6.76 3.87 -24.41
C SER A 177 -6.42 5.29 -23.99
N VAL A 178 -5.70 6.01 -24.85
CA VAL A 178 -5.52 7.45 -24.74
C VAL A 178 -6.92 8.06 -24.95
N GLY A 179 -7.68 8.10 -23.87
CA GLY A 179 -9.08 8.46 -23.84
C GLY A 179 -9.34 9.48 -22.74
N GLY A 180 -9.16 10.76 -23.09
CA GLY A 180 -9.74 11.89 -22.36
C GLY A 180 -8.82 12.58 -21.34
N PRO A 181 -8.60 13.92 -21.44
CA PRO A 181 -7.69 14.64 -20.57
C PRO A 181 -8.31 14.85 -19.18
N GLY A 182 -8.09 13.88 -18.29
CA GLY A 182 -7.95 14.14 -16.87
C GLY A 182 -6.57 14.74 -16.59
N GLU A 183 -6.23 15.82 -17.30
CA GLU A 183 -4.98 16.54 -17.07
C GLU A 183 -5.05 17.07 -15.65
N GLN A 184 -4.18 16.56 -14.78
CA GLN A 184 -4.05 16.98 -13.39
C GLN A 184 -3.57 18.44 -13.43
N ARG A 185 -4.53 19.38 -13.56
CA ARG A 185 -4.22 20.78 -13.83
C ARG A 185 -3.41 21.28 -12.65
N GLU A 186 -2.20 21.73 -12.92
CA GLU A 186 -1.28 22.26 -11.92
C GLU A 186 -1.79 23.60 -11.38
N VAL A 187 -2.81 23.56 -10.50
CA VAL A 187 -3.46 24.74 -9.91
C VAL A 187 -2.46 25.62 -9.16
N TRP A 188 -1.35 25.03 -8.68
CA TRP A 188 -0.28 25.74 -8.00
C TRP A 188 0.35 26.85 -8.86
N ARG A 189 0.41 26.67 -10.20
CA ARG A 189 0.93 27.71 -11.11
C ARG A 189 0.10 28.98 -11.06
N LEU A 190 -1.21 28.87 -10.86
CA LEU A 190 -2.12 30.02 -10.71
C LEU A 190 -1.88 30.75 -9.39
N PHE A 191 -1.62 30.02 -8.30
CA PHE A 191 -1.29 30.64 -7.00
C PHE A 191 0.04 31.39 -7.05
N VAL A 192 1.06 30.83 -7.71
CA VAL A 192 2.35 31.50 -7.90
C VAL A 192 2.19 32.78 -8.74
N LEU A 193 1.41 32.72 -9.82
CA LEU A 193 1.15 33.88 -10.67
C LEU A 193 0.36 34.97 -9.91
N ALA A 194 -0.66 34.59 -9.14
CA ALA A 194 -1.42 35.51 -8.30
C ALA A 194 -0.54 36.19 -7.23
N GLY A 195 0.33 35.43 -6.56
CA GLY A 195 1.31 35.97 -5.62
C GLY A 195 2.31 36.92 -6.28
N GLY A 196 2.80 36.58 -7.48
CA GLY A 196 3.67 37.46 -8.26
C GLY A 196 3.00 38.78 -8.66
N CYS A 197 1.74 38.73 -9.11
CA CYS A 197 0.97 39.94 -9.41
C CYS A 197 0.77 40.81 -8.15
N LEU A 198 0.46 40.21 -7.00
CA LEU A 198 0.33 40.93 -5.74
C LEU A 198 1.61 41.69 -5.38
N LEU A 199 2.77 41.04 -5.50
CA LEU A 199 4.08 41.64 -5.25
C LEU A 199 4.39 42.80 -6.21
N LEU A 200 4.03 42.67 -7.49
CA LEU A 200 4.20 43.75 -8.47
C LEU A 200 3.32 44.96 -8.14
N VAL A 201 2.07 44.72 -7.73
CA VAL A 201 1.14 45.79 -7.31
C VAL A 201 1.67 46.49 -6.06
N GLU A 202 2.10 45.73 -5.06
CA GLU A 202 2.67 46.28 -3.82
C GLU A 202 3.91 47.13 -4.12
N TRP A 203 4.83 46.61 -4.92
CA TRP A 203 6.02 47.33 -5.34
C TRP A 203 5.68 48.62 -6.09
N PHE A 204 4.70 48.57 -7.00
CA PHE A 204 4.27 49.75 -7.76
C PHE A 204 3.67 50.84 -6.85
N VAL A 205 2.81 50.46 -5.90
CA VAL A 205 2.25 51.38 -4.91
C VAL A 205 3.35 52.00 -4.05
N TYR A 206 4.31 51.19 -3.60
CA TYR A 206 5.47 51.67 -2.84
C TYR A 206 6.31 52.67 -3.64
N ALA A 207 6.66 52.34 -4.89
CA ALA A 207 7.46 53.20 -5.76
C ALA A 207 6.74 54.51 -6.10
N TRP A 208 5.42 54.48 -6.26
CA TRP A 208 4.61 55.68 -6.51
C TRP A 208 4.55 56.58 -5.28
N ARG A 209 4.38 55.99 -4.09
CA ARG A 209 4.37 56.70 -2.81
C ARG A 209 5.74 57.24 -2.40
N ALA A 210 6.84 56.64 -2.87
CA ALA A 210 8.19 57.13 -2.60
C ALA A 210 8.60 58.32 -3.51
N ARG A 211 7.87 58.54 -4.62
CA ARG A 211 8.15 59.62 -5.59
C ARG A 211 7.34 60.90 -5.35
N PHE A 212 6.32 60.86 -4.50
CA PHE A 212 5.51 62.00 -4.04
C PHE A 212 5.70 62.19 -2.54
#